data_AF-A0A7V1YMX5-F1
#
_entry.id   AF-A0A7V1YMX5-F1
#
_cell.length_a   1.000
_cell.length_b   1.000
_cell.length_c   1.000
_cell.angle_alpha   90.00
_cell.angle_beta   90.00
_cell.angle_gamma   90.00
#
_symmetry.space_group_name_H-M   'P 1'
#
loop_
_entity.id
_entity.type
_entity.pdbx_description
1 polymer ?
#
loop_
_entity_poly.entity_id
_entity_poly.type
_entity_poly.pdbx_seq_one_letter_code
_entity_poly.pdbx_strand_id
1 'polypeptide(L)'
;MRRTWRFQVQDEGGRRLTVLMGAKNRLRSGRVAAWADRAGSEGFRAHLAAAGLPGPYLAYAFGRRVYPVAREVAEETGGGVLGPRGEQVAPRVSEG
;
A
#
# COMPACT_ATOMS: atom_id res chain seq x y z
N MET A 1 -7.46 24.13 -15.04
CA MET A 1 -6.16 24.12 -14.34
C MET A 1 -5.96 22.78 -13.64
N ARG A 2 -5.04 21.92 -14.10
CA ARG A 2 -4.68 20.69 -13.36
C ARG A 2 -3.56 21.03 -12.40
N ARG A 3 -3.87 21.13 -11.11
CA ARG A 3 -2.86 21.26 -10.06
C ARG A 3 -2.32 19.86 -9.80
N THR A 4 -1.21 19.51 -10.46
CA THR A 4 -0.54 18.21 -10.23
C THR A 4 0.24 18.32 -8.93
N TRP A 5 -0.36 17.87 -7.84
CA TRP A 5 0.35 17.74 -6.57
C TRP A 5 1.32 16.57 -6.68
N ARG A 6 2.63 16.85 -6.64
CA ARG A 6 3.67 15.82 -6.54
C ARG A 6 4.03 15.67 -5.06
N PHE A 7 3.43 14.68 -4.41
CA PHE A 7 3.88 14.28 -3.08
C PHE A 7 5.04 13.29 -3.25
N GLN A 8 6.14 13.55 -2.54
CA GLN A 8 7.26 12.62 -2.41
C GLN A 8 7.16 11.98 -1.02
N VAL A 9 7.27 10.66 -0.95
CA VAL A 9 7.30 9.93 0.31
C VAL A 9 8.74 9.51 0.55
N GLN A 10 9.24 9.77 1.76
CA GLN A 10 10.58 9.43 2.19
C GLN A 10 10.49 8.78 3.57
N ASP A 11 11.43 7.89 3.88
CA ASP A 11 11.65 7.46 5.26
C ASP A 11 12.41 8.51 6.07
N GLU A 12 12.69 8.21 7.34
CA GLU A 12 13.45 9.09 8.23
C GLU A 12 14.89 9.36 7.74
N GLY A 13 15.45 8.47 6.91
CA GLY A 13 16.76 8.62 6.30
C GLY A 13 16.75 9.37 4.97
N GLY A 14 15.60 9.86 4.50
CA GLY A 14 15.46 10.55 3.21
C GLY A 14 15.44 9.61 2.00
N ARG A 15 15.36 8.28 2.21
CA ARG A 15 15.22 7.33 1.09
C ARG A 15 13.81 7.46 0.53
N ARG A 16 13.72 7.66 -0.79
CA ARG A 16 12.43 7.75 -1.48
C ARG A 16 11.72 6.40 -1.45
N LEU A 17 10.45 6.43 -1.07
CA LEU A 17 9.56 5.27 -1.01
C LEU A 17 8.52 5.35 -2.15
N THR A 18 8.11 4.20 -2.67
CA THR A 18 7.00 4.08 -3.61
C THR A 18 5.75 3.58 -2.90
N VAL A 19 4.68 4.37 -2.92
CA VAL A 19 3.38 3.99 -2.32
C VAL A 19 2.53 3.24 -3.34
N LEU A 20 2.16 2.01 -3.01
CA LEU A 20 1.22 1.20 -3.78
C LEU A 20 -0.15 1.24 -3.10
N MET A 21 -1.20 1.60 -3.85
CA MET A 21 -2.55 1.70 -3.30
C MET A 21 -3.54 0.82 -4.05
N GLY A 22 -4.00 -0.25 -3.40
CA GLY A 22 -5.13 -1.04 -3.86
C GLY A 22 -6.45 -0.47 -3.36
N ALA A 23 -7.27 0.12 -4.23
CA ALA A 23 -8.53 0.75 -3.83
C ALA A 23 -9.77 -0.14 -4.04
N LYS A 24 -10.64 -0.24 -3.02
CA LYS A 24 -11.94 -0.91 -3.07
C LYS A 24 -13.02 -0.10 -2.35
N ASN A 25 -14.30 -0.29 -2.71
CA ASN A 25 -15.40 0.35 -1.99
C ASN A 25 -15.58 -0.26 -0.58
N ARG A 26 -15.55 -1.59 -0.49
CA ARG A 26 -15.65 -2.35 0.76
C ARG A 26 -14.40 -3.21 0.92
N LEU A 27 -13.68 -3.02 2.01
CA LEU A 27 -12.43 -3.72 2.28
C LEU A 27 -12.66 -4.81 3.33
N ARG A 28 -12.70 -6.06 2.85
CA ARG A 28 -12.79 -7.29 3.65
C ARG A 28 -11.41 -7.95 3.73
N SER A 29 -11.20 -8.79 4.73
CA SER A 29 -9.93 -9.52 4.98
C SER A 29 -9.36 -10.21 3.73
N GLY A 30 -10.16 -11.00 3.01
CA GLY A 30 -9.68 -11.68 1.80
C GLY A 30 -9.22 -10.75 0.67
N ARG A 31 -9.70 -9.50 0.63
CA ARG A 31 -9.22 -8.49 -0.32
C ARG A 31 -7.90 -7.86 0.12
N VAL A 32 -7.68 -7.75 1.43
CA VAL A 32 -6.41 -7.29 1.99
C VAL A 32 -5.34 -8.36 1.76
N ALA A 33 -5.61 -9.62 2.10
CA ALA A 33 -4.68 -10.74 1.86
C ALA A 33 -4.28 -10.84 0.38
N ALA A 34 -5.25 -10.91 -0.53
CA ALA A 34 -4.96 -10.99 -1.97
C ALA A 34 -4.19 -9.77 -2.51
N TRP A 35 -4.37 -8.59 -1.89
CA TRP A 35 -3.59 -7.41 -2.24
C TRP A 35 -2.16 -7.49 -1.71
N ALA A 36 -1.99 -7.90 -0.46
CA ALA A 36 -0.68 -8.11 0.16
C ALA A 36 0.15 -9.12 -0.63
N ASP A 37 -0.43 -10.27 -0.99
CA ASP A 37 0.22 -11.30 -1.82
C ASP A 37 0.71 -10.73 -3.15
N ARG A 38 -0.16 -9.97 -3.84
CA ARG A 38 0.20 -9.35 -5.12
C ARG A 38 1.30 -8.30 -4.95
N ALA A 39 1.18 -7.42 -3.96
CA ALA A 39 2.17 -6.37 -3.69
C ALA A 39 3.52 -6.93 -3.23
N GLY A 40 3.50 -8.11 -2.60
CA GLY A 40 4.69 -8.88 -2.22
C GLY A 40 5.32 -9.67 -3.36
N SER A 41 4.59 -9.97 -4.43
CA SER A 41 5.08 -10.84 -5.50
C SER A 41 6.23 -10.22 -6.30
N GLU A 42 7.29 -10.99 -6.50
CA GLU A 42 8.50 -10.57 -7.22
C GLU A 42 8.18 -10.13 -8.64
N GLY A 43 7.37 -10.90 -9.39
CA GLY A 43 7.00 -10.55 -10.76
C GLY A 43 6.24 -9.21 -10.87
N PHE A 44 5.38 -8.91 -9.89
CA PHE A 44 4.68 -7.62 -9.86
C PHE A 44 5.64 -6.47 -9.56
N ARG A 45 6.59 -6.67 -8.64
CA ARG A 45 7.61 -5.67 -8.28
C ARG A 45 8.60 -5.42 -9.41
N ALA A 46 9.04 -6.47 -10.09
CA ALA A 46 9.89 -6.36 -11.27
C ALA A 46 9.20 -5.56 -12.39
N HIS A 47 7.90 -5.81 -12.59
CA HIS A 47 7.11 -5.04 -13.55
C HIS A 47 6.99 -3.55 -13.16
N LEU A 48 6.78 -3.24 -11.87
CA LEU A 48 6.73 -1.86 -11.37
C LEU A 48 8.09 -1.15 -11.51
N ALA A 49 9.19 -1.84 -11.19
CA ALA A 49 10.54 -1.29 -11.36
C ALA A 49 10.84 -0.99 -12.84
N ALA A 50 10.50 -1.90 -13.76
CA ALA A 50 10.62 -1.68 -15.20
C ALA A 50 9.78 -0.49 -15.71
N ALA A 51 8.68 -0.18 -15.01
CA ALA A 51 7.82 0.98 -15.29
C ALA A 51 8.30 2.29 -14.62
N GLY A 52 9.49 2.30 -13.99
CA GLY A 52 10.07 3.48 -13.33
C GLY A 52 9.49 3.78 -11.95
N LEU A 53 8.85 2.78 -11.32
CA LEU A 53 8.34 2.84 -9.95
C LEU A 53 9.09 1.84 -9.08
N PRO A 54 10.40 2.02 -8.86
CA PRO A 54 11.18 1.09 -8.06
C PRO A 54 10.79 1.15 -6.58
N GLY A 55 11.08 0.05 -5.88
CA GLY A 55 10.99 0.00 -4.43
C GLY A 55 12.06 0.85 -3.75
N PRO A 56 12.03 0.91 -2.40
CA PRO A 56 11.21 0.09 -1.51
C PRO A 56 9.73 0.55 -1.49
N TYR A 57 8.83 -0.37 -1.16
CA TYR A 57 7.40 -0.18 -1.31
C TYR A 57 6.66 -0.04 0.04
N LEU A 58 5.66 0.84 0.07
CA LEU A 58 4.62 0.89 1.09
C LEU A 58 3.29 0.47 0.47
N ALA A 59 2.81 -0.72 0.81
CA ALA A 59 1.58 -1.27 0.25
C ALA A 59 0.36 -0.97 1.14
N TYR A 60 -0.55 -0.12 0.65
CA TYR A 60 -1.82 0.18 1.32
C TYR A 60 -3.00 -0.45 0.59
N ALA A 61 -3.94 -0.96 1.37
CA ALA A 61 -5.30 -1.23 0.93
C ALA A 61 -6.22 -0.08 1.36
N PHE A 62 -6.88 0.56 0.40
CA PHE A 62 -7.87 1.61 0.66
C PHE A 62 -9.30 1.07 0.61
N GLY A 63 -10.11 1.44 1.59
CA GLY A 63 -11.53 1.10 1.67
C GLY A 63 -12.41 2.25 2.15
N ARG A 64 -13.51 2.58 1.45
CA ARG A 64 -14.53 3.50 2.02
C ARG A 64 -15.19 2.91 3.26
N ARG A 65 -15.45 1.61 3.25
CA ARG A 65 -15.85 0.82 4.42
C ARG A 65 -14.81 -0.25 4.71
N VAL A 66 -14.15 -0.16 5.86
CA VAL A 66 -13.17 -1.14 6.34
C VAL A 66 -13.84 -2.01 7.39
N TYR A 67 -13.78 -3.33 7.21
CA TYR A 67 -14.28 -4.30 8.20
C TYR A 67 -13.18 -4.60 9.23
N PRO A 68 -13.52 -4.87 10.51
CA PRO A 68 -12.53 -5.05 11.59
C PRO A 68 -11.40 -6.05 11.25
N VAL A 69 -11.75 -7.27 10.83
CA VAL A 69 -10.80 -8.34 10.46
C VAL A 69 -9.88 -7.95 9.28
N ALA A 70 -10.24 -6.94 8.49
CA ALA A 70 -9.36 -6.45 7.43
C ALA A 70 -8.12 -5.72 7.98
N ARG A 71 -8.21 -5.15 9.18
CA ARG A 71 -7.08 -4.47 9.86
C ARG A 71 -6.10 -5.50 10.41
N GLU A 72 -6.61 -6.51 11.11
CA GLU A 72 -5.82 -7.63 11.65
C GLU A 72 -4.98 -8.30 10.56
N VAL A 73 -5.61 -8.66 9.43
CA VAL A 73 -4.89 -9.25 8.29
C VAL A 73 -3.84 -8.31 7.70
N ALA A 74 -4.08 -6.99 7.72
CA ALA A 74 -3.09 -6.02 7.25
C ALA A 74 -1.85 -6.00 8.16
N GLU A 75 -2.04 -6.02 9.48
CA GLU A 75 -0.96 -6.09 10.46
C GLU A 75 -0.14 -7.38 10.32
N GLU A 76 -0.82 -8.52 10.18
CA GLU A 76 -0.19 -9.84 9.97
C GLU A 76 0.66 -9.84 8.69
N THR A 77 0.10 -9.35 7.59
CA THR A 77 0.77 -9.33 6.29
C THR A 77 1.78 -8.18 6.13
N GLY A 78 1.83 -7.25 7.08
CA GLY A 78 2.68 -6.04 7.01
C GLY A 78 2.17 -4.97 6.04
N GLY A 79 0.93 -5.08 5.58
CA GLY A 79 0.26 -4.09 4.75
C GLY A 79 -0.38 -2.95 5.56
N GLY A 80 -0.66 -1.85 4.89
CA GLY A 80 -1.32 -0.68 5.46
C GLY A 80 -2.81 -0.64 5.13
N VAL A 81 -3.60 0.03 5.97
CA VAL A 81 -5.03 0.28 5.72
C VAL A 81 -5.32 1.76 5.77
N LEU A 82 -5.84 2.28 4.66
CA LEU A 82 -6.35 3.64 4.56
C LEU A 82 -7.87 3.63 4.43
N GLY A 83 -8.52 4.54 5.15
CA GLY A 83 -9.94 4.84 4.96
C GLY A 83 -10.20 6.33 4.87
N PRO A 84 -11.49 6.75 4.77
CA PRO A 84 -11.84 8.17 4.65
C PRO A 84 -11.40 9.04 5.82
N ARG A 85 -11.14 8.44 6.98
CA ARG A 85 -10.67 9.13 8.20
C ARG A 85 -9.14 9.12 8.35
N GLY A 86 -8.43 8.71 7.31
CA GLY A 86 -6.97 8.57 7.32
C GLY A 86 -6.50 7.14 7.53
N GLU A 87 -5.26 7.02 7.97
CA GLU A 87 -4.59 5.76 8.24
C GLU A 87 -5.20 5.05 9.45
N GLN A 88 -5.42 3.75 9.31
CA GLN A 88 -5.94 2.88 10.36
C GLN A 88 -4.91 1.82 10.77
N VAL A 89 -4.05 1.43 9.84
CA VAL A 89 -2.92 0.52 10.04
C VAL A 89 -1.77 1.03 9.18
N ALA A 90 -0.59 1.21 9.77
CA ALA A 90 0.61 1.60 9.04
C ALA A 90 1.28 0.37 8.39
N PRO A 91 1.71 0.44 7.12
CA PRO A 91 2.45 -0.62 6.46
C PRO A 91 3.90 -0.71 6.96
N ARG A 92 4.49 -1.89 6.82
CA ARG A 92 5.93 -2.07 6.89
C ARG A 92 6.55 -1.76 5.53
N VAL A 93 7.72 -1.13 5.54
CA VAL A 93 8.53 -0.96 4.33
C VAL A 93 8.97 -2.35 3.87
N SER A 94 8.62 -2.71 2.64
CA SER A 94 9.13 -3.93 2.00
C SER A 94 10.19 -3.57 0.97
N GLU A 95 11.36 -4.20 1.07
CA GLU A 95 12.41 -4.05 0.06
C GLU A 95 11.94 -4.54 -1.31
N GLY A 96 12.56 -3.98 -2.35
CA GLY A 96 12.29 -4.29 -3.76
C GLY A 96 12.74 -5.69 -4.14
#